data_AF-A0A9E0E9K2-F1
#
_entry.id   AF-A0A9E0E9K2-F1
#
_cell.length_a   1.000
_cell.length_b   1.000
_cell.length_c   1.000
_cell.angle_alpha   90.00
_cell.angle_beta   90.00
_cell.angle_gamma   90.00
#
_symmetry.space_group_name_H-M   'P 1'
#
loop_
_entity.id
_entity.type
_entity.pdbx_description
1 polymer ?
#
loop_
_entity_poly.entity_id
_entity_poly.type
_entity_poly.pdbx_seq_one_letter_code
_entity_poly.pdbx_strand_id
1 'polypeptide(L)'
;MNHIANNRILNAMLLSPDLTISAVSNRQSELILLLNTINSRLSNAPDGTLRIAKRGNAHQYYHRTDSTDRTGTYIKKKSNLNLAKSLAQKEYDLKVKHEIQHELHAIETFLKNYSPEQIEHLYNSLNEIRQELITPVYTPAEDTLNLWNNVQYNSLDIPDDTPDFYSDNGEQVRSKSELIIANKLKQHNIPYKYEYPLVLSTGVTVHPDFTCLNINTRQEFIWEHFGIMGDSDYMNKTLKKINDYAKSGYVLGRNFIATFESSSIPLNSNTVDININEYLL
;
A
#
# COMPACT_ATOMS: atom_id res chain seq x y z
N MET A 1 -15.61 25.74 -8.43
CA MET A 1 -15.20 24.55 -9.20
C MET A 1 -16.12 23.44 -8.77
N ASN A 2 -17.09 23.09 -9.60
CA ASN A 2 -18.05 22.04 -9.29
C ASN A 2 -17.31 20.73 -9.13
N HIS A 3 -17.37 20.15 -7.93
CA HIS A 3 -17.04 18.75 -7.73
C HIS A 3 -17.99 17.95 -8.61
N ILE A 4 -17.51 17.49 -9.77
CA ILE A 4 -18.13 16.37 -10.45
C ILE A 4 -18.04 15.25 -9.41
N ALA A 5 -19.18 14.87 -8.83
CA ALA A 5 -19.27 13.69 -8.02
C ALA A 5 -18.87 12.54 -8.97
N ASN A 6 -17.63 12.08 -8.87
CA ASN A 6 -17.23 10.86 -9.56
C ASN A 6 -18.27 9.81 -9.17
N ASN A 7 -18.89 9.18 -10.15
CA ASN A 7 -19.88 8.10 -9.99
C ASN A 7 -19.23 6.89 -9.31
N ARG A 8 -18.88 7.05 -8.04
CA ARG A 8 -18.50 5.97 -7.17
C ARG A 8 -19.77 5.23 -6.80
N ILE A 9 -19.73 3.91 -6.93
CA ILE A 9 -20.83 3.02 -6.53
C ILE A 9 -21.12 3.24 -5.03
N LEU A 10 -20.08 3.45 -4.24
CA LEU A 10 -20.19 3.88 -2.87
C LEU A 10 -20.07 5.41 -2.79
N ASN A 11 -21.15 6.07 -2.36
CA ASN A 11 -21.12 7.50 -2.01
C ASN A 11 -19.92 7.76 -1.08
N ALA A 12 -19.26 8.91 -1.27
CA ALA A 12 -18.07 9.28 -0.51
C ALA A 12 -18.29 9.03 0.98
N MET A 13 -17.66 7.97 1.51
CA MET A 13 -17.62 7.74 2.94
C MET A 13 -17.01 8.99 3.57
N LEU A 14 -17.68 9.53 4.59
CA LEU A 14 -17.21 10.73 5.30
C LEU A 14 -15.84 10.50 5.95
N LEU A 15 -15.51 9.24 6.24
CA LEU A 15 -14.22 8.80 6.71
C LEU A 15 -13.67 7.72 5.77
N SER A 16 -12.48 7.96 5.20
CA SER A 16 -11.73 6.90 4.52
C SER A 16 -11.29 5.84 5.55
N PRO A 17 -11.11 4.58 5.13
CA PRO A 17 -10.60 3.56 6.04
C PRO A 17 -9.23 3.91 6.60
N ASP A 18 -9.00 3.44 7.81
CA ASP A 18 -7.75 3.66 8.51
C ASP A 18 -6.63 2.81 7.91
N LEU A 19 -5.61 3.47 7.35
CA LEU A 19 -4.36 2.84 6.94
C LEU A 19 -3.23 3.09 7.95
N THR A 20 -3.53 3.79 9.04
CA THR A 20 -2.55 4.26 10.02
C THR A 20 -1.94 3.10 10.78
N ILE A 21 -2.77 2.14 11.22
CA ILE A 21 -2.28 0.95 11.93
C ILE A 21 -1.26 0.17 11.07
N SER A 22 -1.57 -0.06 9.80
CA SER A 22 -0.67 -0.78 8.88
C SER A 22 0.66 -0.04 8.69
N ALA A 23 0.62 1.26 8.40
CA ALA A 23 1.81 2.08 8.22
C ALA A 23 2.70 2.10 9.48
N VAL A 24 2.09 2.25 10.66
CA VAL A 24 2.81 2.27 11.94
C VAL A 24 3.39 0.90 12.28
N SER A 25 2.68 -0.18 11.99
CA SER A 25 3.13 -1.56 12.23
C SER A 25 4.32 -1.94 11.34
N ASN A 26 4.31 -1.49 10.08
CA ASN A 26 5.44 -1.64 9.15
C ASN A 26 6.68 -0.92 9.69
N ARG A 27 6.52 0.33 10.14
CA ARG A 27 7.62 1.10 10.75
C ARG A 27 8.16 0.42 12.01
N GLN A 28 7.29 -0.12 12.86
CA GLN A 28 7.70 -0.88 14.04
C GLN A 28 8.59 -2.07 13.66
N SER A 29 8.20 -2.82 12.62
CA SER A 29 8.95 -3.97 12.12
C SER A 29 10.35 -3.59 11.63
N GLU A 30 10.47 -2.50 10.85
CA GLU A 30 11.76 -1.97 10.42
C GLU A 30 12.68 -1.62 11.60
N LEU A 31 12.13 -0.95 12.61
CA LEU A 31 12.87 -0.53 13.80
C LEU A 31 13.36 -1.73 14.61
N ILE A 32 12.53 -2.78 14.75
CA ILE A 32 12.94 -4.03 15.42
C ILE A 32 14.09 -4.70 14.68
N LEU A 33 14.02 -4.79 13.35
CA LEU A 33 15.10 -5.36 12.53
C LEU A 33 16.40 -4.55 12.66
N LEU A 34 16.29 -3.22 12.63
CA LEU A 34 17.44 -2.34 12.82
C LEU A 34 18.02 -2.45 14.24
N LEU A 35 17.17 -2.55 15.27
CA LEU A 35 17.59 -2.73 16.66
C LEU A 35 18.35 -4.05 16.85
N ASN A 36 17.89 -5.14 16.25
CA ASN A 36 18.59 -6.43 16.26
C ASN A 36 19.97 -6.32 15.62
N THR A 37 20.06 -5.64 14.47
CA THR A 37 21.33 -5.36 13.77
C THR A 37 22.29 -4.54 14.64
N ILE A 38 21.78 -3.50 15.32
CA ILE A 38 22.55 -2.65 16.23
C ILE A 38 23.03 -3.46 17.45
N ASN A 39 22.17 -4.26 18.07
CA ASN A 39 22.53 -5.09 19.21
C ASN A 39 23.62 -6.11 18.87
N SER A 40 23.56 -6.74 17.69
CA SER A 40 24.61 -7.64 17.21
C SER A 40 25.95 -6.94 16.97
N ARG A 41 25.93 -5.69 16.47
CA ARG A 41 27.15 -4.87 16.36
C ARG A 41 27.73 -4.52 17.72
N LEU A 42 26.88 -4.13 18.67
CA LEU A 42 27.28 -3.77 20.03
C LEU A 42 27.84 -4.97 20.81
N SER A 43 27.31 -6.18 20.63
CA SER A 43 27.84 -7.39 21.30
C SER A 43 29.25 -7.77 20.84
N ASN A 44 29.63 -7.38 19.62
CA ASN A 44 30.96 -7.59 19.05
C ASN A 44 31.87 -6.37 19.16
N ALA A 45 31.39 -5.28 19.77
CA ALA A 45 32.14 -4.04 19.85
C ALA A 45 33.25 -4.11 20.92
N PRO A 46 34.40 -3.47 20.68
CA PRO A 46 35.48 -3.45 21.67
C PRO A 46 35.05 -2.71 22.95
N ASP A 47 35.61 -3.11 24.08
CA ASP A 47 35.42 -2.43 25.36
C ASP A 47 35.97 -1.00 25.32
N GLY A 48 35.45 -0.15 26.22
CA GLY A 48 35.87 1.25 26.33
C GLY A 48 35.21 2.21 25.33
N THR A 49 35.79 3.40 25.22
CA THR A 49 35.32 4.55 24.42
C THR A 49 36.45 5.19 23.62
N LEU A 50 36.10 5.99 22.60
CA LEU A 50 37.03 6.73 21.78
C LEU A 50 37.14 8.17 22.28
N ARG A 51 38.36 8.62 22.54
CA ARG A 51 38.67 10.04 22.71
C ARG A 51 39.47 10.54 21.53
N ILE A 52 39.03 11.66 20.96
CA ILE A 52 39.74 12.36 19.87
C ILE A 52 40.33 13.65 20.43
N ALA A 53 41.60 13.91 20.15
CA ALA A 53 42.27 15.16 20.45
C ALA A 53 42.89 15.76 19.19
N LYS A 54 42.92 17.09 19.10
CA LYS A 54 43.60 17.82 18.01
C LYS A 54 44.99 18.23 18.48
N ARG A 55 46.02 17.94 17.68
CA ARG A 55 47.40 18.38 17.91
C ARG A 55 47.93 19.03 16.63
N GLY A 56 47.99 20.35 16.61
CA GLY A 56 48.26 21.12 15.39
C GLY A 56 47.20 20.86 14.31
N ASN A 57 47.63 20.43 13.12
CA ASN A 57 46.76 20.06 12.00
C ASN A 57 46.35 18.56 11.98
N ALA A 58 46.76 17.76 12.96
CA ALA A 58 46.47 16.33 13.00
C ALA A 58 45.49 15.95 14.12
N HIS A 59 44.71 14.89 13.89
CA HIS A 59 43.88 14.24 14.90
C HIS A 59 44.61 13.06 15.53
N GLN A 60 44.52 12.93 16.84
CA GLN A 60 45.04 11.83 17.63
C GLN A 60 43.88 11.08 18.28
N TYR A 61 43.94 9.75 18.26
CA TYR A 61 42.91 8.86 18.78
C TYR A 61 43.44 8.18 20.06
N TYR A 62 42.58 8.06 21.06
CA TYR A 62 42.90 7.46 22.35
C TYR A 62 41.79 6.49 22.76
N HIS A 63 42.17 5.31 23.25
CA HIS A 63 41.27 4.30 23.79
C HIS A 63 41.15 4.47 25.30
N ARG A 64 39.93 4.64 25.81
CA ARG A 64 39.66 4.73 27.25
C ARG A 64 38.89 3.49 27.70
N THR A 65 39.51 2.65 28.52
CA THR A 65 38.91 1.42 29.04
C THR A 65 38.23 1.62 30.40
N ASP A 66 38.65 2.63 31.17
CA ASP A 66 38.08 2.97 32.47
C ASP A 66 37.33 4.31 32.39
N SER A 67 36.15 4.36 33.00
CA SER A 67 35.35 5.57 33.19
C SER A 67 36.07 6.70 33.94
N THR A 68 37.05 6.36 34.79
CA THR A 68 37.86 7.31 35.56
C THR A 68 39.07 7.83 34.78
N ASP A 69 39.49 7.13 33.72
CA ASP A 69 40.62 7.53 32.88
C ASP A 69 40.24 8.66 31.91
N ARG A 70 40.65 9.88 32.29
CA ARG A 70 40.41 11.08 31.48
C ARG A 70 41.36 11.19 30.28
N THR A 71 42.43 10.38 30.22
CA THR A 71 43.51 10.51 29.24
C THR A 71 43.41 9.51 28.10
N GLY A 72 43.30 8.21 28.41
CA GLY A 72 43.27 7.11 27.44
C GLY A 72 44.65 6.74 26.89
N THR A 73 44.75 5.53 26.35
CA THR A 73 45.94 5.00 25.67
C THR A 73 45.95 5.41 24.20
N TYR A 74 47.07 5.97 23.71
CA TYR A 74 47.18 6.43 22.32
C TYR A 74 47.05 5.28 21.31
N ILE A 75 46.16 5.45 20.32
CA ILE A 75 45.95 4.52 19.21
C ILE A 75 46.82 4.94 18.03
N LYS A 76 47.85 4.15 17.74
CA LYS A 76 48.74 4.39 16.58
C LYS A 76 47.98 4.17 15.27
N LYS A 77 47.76 5.25 14.50
CA LYS A 77 47.02 5.23 13.22
C LYS A 77 47.52 4.17 12.23
N LYS A 78 48.83 3.93 12.15
CA LYS A 78 49.43 3.00 11.18
C LYS A 78 49.10 1.53 11.49
N SER A 79 48.90 1.16 12.76
CA SER A 79 48.70 -0.23 13.17
C SER A 79 47.27 -0.54 13.63
N ASN A 80 46.61 0.40 14.32
CA ASN A 80 45.38 0.10 15.06
C ASN A 80 44.21 1.05 14.71
N LEU A 81 44.17 1.63 13.51
CA LEU A 81 43.06 2.50 13.09
C LEU A 81 41.70 1.80 13.15
N ASN A 82 41.66 0.48 12.92
CA ASN A 82 40.43 -0.30 13.01
C ASN A 82 39.81 -0.24 14.41
N LEU A 83 40.62 -0.26 15.48
CA LEU A 83 40.13 -0.09 16.85
C LEU A 83 39.42 1.26 17.03
N ALA A 84 40.02 2.35 16.53
CA ALA A 84 39.39 3.67 16.60
C ALA A 84 38.06 3.71 15.83
N LYS A 85 37.99 3.10 14.64
CA LYS A 85 36.74 2.98 13.87
C LYS A 85 35.67 2.20 14.64
N SER A 86 36.03 1.05 15.22
CA SER A 86 35.08 0.22 15.98
C SER A 86 34.57 0.91 17.23
N LEU A 87 35.42 1.66 17.95
CA LEU A 87 34.99 2.45 19.11
C LEU A 87 34.07 3.61 18.70
N ALA A 88 34.38 4.31 17.60
CA ALA A 88 33.50 5.35 17.07
C ALA A 88 32.14 4.78 16.64
N GLN A 89 32.15 3.62 15.97
CA GLN A 89 30.93 2.94 15.54
C GLN A 89 30.08 2.52 16.75
N LYS A 90 30.70 2.00 17.81
CA LYS A 90 30.02 1.64 19.07
C LYS A 90 29.30 2.85 19.68
N GLU A 91 29.97 4.01 19.78
CA GLU A 91 29.36 5.23 20.33
C GLU A 91 28.18 5.71 19.49
N TYR A 92 28.28 5.62 18.16
CA TYR A 92 27.15 5.91 17.25
C TYR A 92 26.01 4.91 17.44
N ASP A 93 26.31 3.61 17.46
CA ASP A 93 25.32 2.54 17.60
C ASP A 93 24.57 2.62 18.94
N LEU A 94 25.24 3.04 20.02
CA LEU A 94 24.60 3.30 21.32
C LEU A 94 23.59 4.45 21.24
N LYS A 95 23.93 5.54 20.54
CA LYS A 95 23.00 6.68 20.34
C LYS A 95 21.82 6.27 19.47
N VAL A 96 22.08 5.59 18.35
CA VAL A 96 21.04 5.07 17.46
C VAL A 96 20.11 4.10 18.21
N LYS A 97 20.66 3.20 19.04
CA LYS A 97 19.86 2.31 19.88
C LYS A 97 18.90 3.09 20.77
N HIS A 98 19.37 4.16 21.41
CA HIS A 98 18.54 4.99 22.27
C HIS A 98 17.39 5.64 21.50
N GLU A 99 17.67 6.23 20.33
CA GLU A 99 16.63 6.84 19.48
C GLU A 99 15.61 5.80 18.99
N ILE A 100 16.06 4.62 18.54
CA ILE A 100 15.17 3.53 18.11
C ILE A 100 14.25 3.09 19.26
N GLN A 101 14.79 2.95 20.47
CA GLN A 101 14.00 2.56 21.64
C GLN A 101 12.96 3.63 22.00
N HIS A 102 13.30 4.91 21.87
CA HIS A 102 12.35 6.01 22.04
C HIS A 102 11.22 5.98 21.01
N GLU A 103 11.56 5.76 19.73
CA GLU A 103 10.57 5.68 18.64
C GLU A 103 9.65 4.46 18.80
N LEU A 104 10.20 3.29 19.15
CA LEU A 104 9.42 2.09 19.43
C LEU A 104 8.43 2.31 20.59
N HIS A 105 8.86 2.96 21.66
CA HIS A 105 7.98 3.25 22.78
C HIS A 105 6.81 4.18 22.40
N ALA A 106 7.09 5.18 21.54
CA ALA A 106 6.04 6.06 21.03
C ALA A 106 5.04 5.30 20.15
N ILE A 107 5.53 4.41 19.27
CA ILE A 107 4.71 3.54 18.42
C ILE A 107 3.84 2.59 19.26
N GLU A 108 4.42 1.91 20.25
CA GLU A 108 3.68 1.01 21.15
C GLU A 108 2.57 1.76 21.90
N THR A 109 2.88 2.98 22.36
CA THR A 109 1.90 3.85 23.02
C THR A 109 0.79 4.28 22.07
N PHE A 110 1.12 4.61 20.81
CA PHE A 110 0.14 4.94 19.79
C PHE A 110 -0.79 3.75 19.50
N LEU A 111 -0.22 2.59 19.16
CA LEU A 111 -0.98 1.38 18.82
C LEU A 111 -1.89 0.92 19.96
N LYS A 112 -1.48 1.11 21.22
CA LYS A 112 -2.31 0.80 22.40
C LYS A 112 -3.55 1.70 22.52
N ASN A 113 -3.44 2.96 22.10
CA ASN A 113 -4.47 3.98 22.33
C ASN A 113 -5.26 4.33 21.07
N TYR A 114 -4.86 3.80 19.91
CA TYR A 114 -5.48 4.09 18.62
C TYR A 114 -6.39 2.94 18.18
N SER A 115 -7.70 3.16 18.32
CA SER A 115 -8.76 2.21 17.97
C SER A 115 -9.76 2.87 17.02
N PRO A 116 -9.49 2.90 15.70
CA PRO A 116 -10.37 3.49 14.70
C PRO A 116 -11.74 2.77 14.61
N GLU A 117 -11.78 1.48 14.96
CA GLU A 117 -12.99 0.65 15.03
C GLU A 117 -14.03 1.18 16.03
N GLN A 118 -13.64 2.04 16.99
CA GLN A 118 -14.61 2.63 17.93
C GLN A 118 -15.69 3.45 17.24
N ILE A 119 -15.38 4.07 16.10
CA ILE A 119 -16.37 4.82 15.31
C ILE A 119 -17.39 3.85 14.70
N GLU A 120 -16.94 2.70 14.21
CA GLU A 120 -17.80 1.61 13.70
C GLU A 120 -18.64 1.01 14.83
N HIS A 121 -18.02 0.73 15.99
CA HIS A 121 -18.72 0.18 17.15
C HIS A 121 -19.80 1.11 17.70
N LEU A 122 -19.66 2.43 17.55
CA LEU A 122 -20.67 3.38 18.01
C LEU A 122 -22.03 3.10 17.34
N TYR A 123 -22.06 2.90 16.02
CA TYR A 123 -23.28 2.55 15.30
C TYR A 123 -23.87 1.22 15.78
N ASN A 124 -23.03 0.19 15.88
CA ASN A 124 -23.44 -1.14 16.33
C ASN A 124 -23.90 -1.18 17.80
N SER A 125 -23.49 -0.21 18.62
CA SER A 125 -23.92 -0.07 20.02
C SER A 125 -25.30 0.58 20.19
N LEU A 126 -25.85 1.21 19.14
CA LEU A 126 -27.18 1.79 19.17
C LEU A 126 -28.24 0.69 19.06
N ASN A 127 -29.45 0.96 19.56
CA ASN A 127 -30.60 0.07 19.32
C ASN A 127 -31.11 0.21 17.87
N GLU A 128 -31.83 -0.80 17.39
CA GLU A 128 -32.36 -0.90 16.02
C GLU A 128 -33.15 0.36 15.60
N ILE A 129 -34.05 0.86 16.45
CA ILE A 129 -34.85 2.06 16.15
C ILE A 129 -33.94 3.27 15.92
N ARG A 130 -32.88 3.44 16.72
CA ARG A 130 -31.93 4.54 16.53
C ARG A 130 -31.06 4.35 15.30
N GLN A 131 -30.68 3.12 14.98
CA GLN A 131 -29.94 2.81 13.75
C GLN A 131 -30.74 3.22 12.51
N GLU A 132 -32.04 2.94 12.48
CA GLU A 132 -32.94 3.33 11.38
C GLU A 132 -33.13 4.85 11.22
N LEU A 133 -32.93 5.62 12.30
CA LEU A 133 -33.18 7.06 12.32
C LEU A 133 -31.95 7.93 12.01
N ILE A 134 -30.76 7.33 11.85
CA ILE A 134 -29.52 8.06 11.62
C ILE A 134 -28.89 7.69 10.28
N THR A 135 -28.06 8.58 9.76
CA THR A 135 -27.13 8.25 8.67
C THR A 135 -25.79 7.89 9.30
N PRO A 136 -25.33 6.62 9.22
CA PRO A 136 -24.04 6.25 9.78
C PRO A 136 -22.91 6.99 9.06
N VAL A 137 -21.91 7.43 9.83
CA VAL A 137 -20.67 8.02 9.27
C VAL A 137 -19.69 6.96 8.79
N TYR A 138 -19.97 5.69 9.10
CA TYR A 138 -19.22 4.52 8.71
C TYR A 138 -20.18 3.37 8.40
N THR A 139 -20.10 2.79 7.21
CA THR A 139 -20.96 1.67 6.81
C THR A 139 -20.24 0.35 7.11
N PRO A 140 -20.84 -0.58 7.90
CA PRO A 140 -20.27 -1.90 8.16
C PRO A 140 -19.88 -2.65 6.89
N ALA A 141 -19.01 -3.65 7.06
CA ALA A 141 -18.49 -4.41 5.93
C ALA A 141 -19.57 -5.11 5.11
N GLU A 142 -20.48 -5.75 5.82
CA GLU A 142 -21.60 -6.50 5.26
C GLU A 142 -22.56 -5.58 4.52
N ASP A 143 -22.92 -4.44 5.13
CA ASP A 143 -23.78 -3.44 4.51
C ASP A 143 -23.15 -2.84 3.25
N THR A 144 -21.84 -2.57 3.27
CA THR A 144 -21.10 -2.11 2.10
C THR A 144 -21.15 -3.14 0.97
N LEU A 145 -20.91 -4.41 1.30
CA LEU A 145 -20.94 -5.49 0.33
C LEU A 145 -22.36 -5.70 -0.22
N ASN A 146 -23.38 -5.59 0.62
CA ASN A 146 -24.79 -5.67 0.24
C ASN A 146 -25.17 -4.51 -0.69
N LEU A 147 -24.79 -3.27 -0.36
CA LEU A 147 -25.00 -2.11 -1.22
C LEU A 147 -24.31 -2.31 -2.56
N TRP A 148 -23.03 -2.72 -2.54
CA TRP A 148 -22.25 -3.02 -3.74
C TRP A 148 -22.93 -4.06 -4.62
N ASN A 149 -23.29 -5.21 -4.05
CA ASN A 149 -23.88 -6.33 -4.77
C ASN A 149 -25.24 -5.96 -5.39
N ASN A 150 -26.06 -5.19 -4.66
CA ASN A 150 -27.40 -4.81 -5.10
C ASN A 150 -27.44 -3.66 -6.12
N VAL A 151 -26.31 -2.99 -6.40
CA VAL A 151 -26.26 -1.96 -7.45
C VAL A 151 -26.56 -2.57 -8.81
N GLN A 152 -27.67 -2.12 -9.39
CA GLN A 152 -28.09 -2.42 -10.75
C GLN A 152 -27.39 -1.46 -11.71
N TYR A 153 -26.90 -2.00 -12.83
CA TYR A 153 -26.25 -1.23 -13.87
C TYR A 153 -26.41 -1.92 -15.22
N ASN A 154 -26.33 -1.13 -16.29
CA ASN A 154 -26.37 -1.66 -17.64
C ASN A 154 -24.92 -1.85 -18.10
N SER A 155 -24.51 -3.10 -18.30
CA SER A 155 -23.29 -3.41 -19.04
C SER A 155 -23.49 -3.07 -20.52
N LEU A 156 -22.40 -3.06 -21.29
CA LEU A 156 -22.51 -2.99 -22.73
C LEU A 156 -23.19 -4.25 -23.27
N ASP A 157 -23.92 -4.11 -24.37
CA ASP A 157 -24.46 -5.27 -25.08
C ASP A 157 -23.32 -6.21 -25.47
N ILE A 158 -23.59 -7.51 -25.43
CA ILE A 158 -22.67 -8.55 -25.88
C ILE A 158 -23.08 -8.88 -27.33
N PRO A 159 -22.25 -8.52 -28.34
CA PRO A 159 -22.51 -8.90 -29.71
C PRO A 159 -22.62 -10.42 -29.90
N ASP A 160 -23.46 -10.87 -30.83
CA ASP A 160 -23.68 -12.30 -31.12
C ASP A 160 -22.40 -13.05 -31.55
N ASP A 161 -21.38 -12.34 -32.03
CA ASP A 161 -20.07 -12.88 -32.42
C ASP A 161 -19.05 -12.92 -31.27
N THR A 162 -19.44 -12.51 -30.06
CA THR A 162 -18.59 -12.59 -28.87
C THR A 162 -18.35 -14.06 -28.50
N PRO A 163 -17.10 -14.46 -28.24
CA PRO A 163 -16.81 -15.81 -27.81
C PRO A 163 -17.60 -16.23 -26.56
N ASP A 164 -17.94 -17.52 -26.47
CA ASP A 164 -18.60 -18.13 -25.31
C ASP A 164 -17.60 -18.35 -24.15
N PHE A 165 -17.11 -17.26 -23.57
CA PHE A 165 -16.29 -17.27 -22.35
C PHE A 165 -17.13 -16.85 -21.16
N TYR A 166 -17.49 -17.81 -20.31
CA TYR A 166 -18.26 -17.55 -19.09
C TYR A 166 -17.35 -17.61 -17.88
N SER A 167 -17.36 -16.55 -17.07
CA SER A 167 -16.69 -16.50 -15.79
C SER A 167 -17.31 -17.49 -14.81
N ASP A 168 -16.59 -17.77 -13.72
CA ASP A 168 -17.14 -18.57 -12.63
C ASP A 168 -18.32 -17.85 -11.94
N ASN A 169 -18.46 -16.53 -12.06
CA ASN A 169 -19.61 -15.76 -11.58
C ASN A 169 -20.79 -15.75 -12.57
N GLY A 170 -20.60 -16.32 -13.76
CA GLY A 170 -21.64 -16.49 -14.78
C GLY A 170 -21.73 -15.34 -15.79
N GLU A 171 -20.85 -14.33 -15.73
CA GLU A 171 -20.79 -13.28 -16.76
C GLU A 171 -20.12 -13.80 -18.03
N GLN A 172 -20.65 -13.46 -19.20
CA GLN A 172 -19.94 -13.67 -20.46
C GLN A 172 -18.95 -12.52 -20.67
N VAL A 173 -17.67 -12.85 -20.78
CA VAL A 173 -16.57 -11.88 -20.94
C VAL A 173 -16.05 -11.83 -22.38
N ARG A 174 -15.47 -10.69 -22.78
CA ARG A 174 -15.07 -10.44 -24.17
C ARG A 174 -13.75 -11.11 -24.56
N SER A 175 -12.92 -11.47 -23.58
CA SER A 175 -11.60 -12.05 -23.85
C SER A 175 -11.17 -13.12 -22.85
N LYS A 176 -10.20 -13.96 -23.24
CA LYS A 176 -9.58 -14.95 -22.35
C LYS A 176 -8.84 -14.29 -21.18
N SER A 177 -8.26 -13.13 -21.41
CA SER A 177 -7.53 -12.38 -20.39
C SER A 177 -8.49 -11.81 -19.33
N GLU A 178 -9.65 -11.30 -19.76
CA GLU A 178 -10.74 -10.96 -18.83
C GLU A 178 -11.25 -12.19 -18.07
N LEU A 179 -11.39 -13.35 -18.71
CA LEU A 179 -11.81 -14.58 -18.02
C LEU A 179 -10.83 -14.96 -16.90
N ILE A 180 -9.53 -14.85 -17.17
CA ILE A 180 -8.50 -15.10 -16.16
C ILE A 180 -8.64 -14.12 -14.99
N ILE A 181 -8.81 -12.83 -15.27
CA ILE A 181 -8.97 -11.80 -14.23
C ILE A 181 -10.24 -12.05 -13.40
N ALA A 182 -11.39 -12.26 -14.05
CA ALA A 182 -12.68 -12.50 -13.40
C ALA A 182 -12.64 -13.72 -12.46
N ASN A 183 -12.07 -14.84 -12.93
CA ASN A 183 -11.96 -16.06 -12.13
C ASN A 183 -10.98 -15.89 -10.96
N LYS A 184 -9.90 -15.14 -11.15
CA LYS A 184 -8.96 -14.81 -10.07
C LYS A 184 -9.59 -13.90 -9.01
N LEU A 185 -10.31 -12.86 -9.43
CA LEU A 185 -11.06 -12.00 -8.51
C LEU A 185 -12.04 -12.84 -7.67
N LYS A 186 -12.76 -13.77 -8.30
CA LYS A 186 -13.66 -14.69 -7.58
C LYS A 186 -12.88 -15.61 -6.61
N GLN A 187 -11.77 -16.20 -7.05
CA GLN A 187 -10.94 -17.09 -6.22
C GLN A 187 -10.49 -16.42 -4.92
N HIS A 188 -10.17 -15.11 -4.98
CA HIS A 188 -9.74 -14.30 -3.84
C HIS A 188 -10.91 -13.63 -3.10
N ASN A 189 -12.16 -13.94 -3.45
CA ASN A 189 -13.38 -13.34 -2.89
C ASN A 189 -13.42 -11.81 -3.02
N ILE A 190 -12.86 -11.26 -4.10
CA ILE A 190 -12.89 -9.82 -4.37
C ILE A 190 -14.23 -9.44 -5.02
N PRO A 191 -15.04 -8.56 -4.41
CA PRO A 191 -16.24 -8.05 -5.05
C PRO A 191 -15.88 -7.17 -6.26
N TYR A 192 -16.52 -7.40 -7.39
CA TYR A 192 -16.32 -6.58 -8.59
C TYR A 192 -17.62 -6.39 -9.38
N LYS A 193 -17.57 -5.47 -10.35
CA LYS A 193 -18.59 -5.24 -11.37
C LYS A 193 -17.91 -5.27 -12.74
N TYR A 194 -18.38 -6.12 -13.64
CA TYR A 194 -17.86 -6.25 -15.00
C TYR A 194 -18.48 -5.16 -15.91
N GLU A 195 -17.67 -4.42 -16.66
CA GLU A 195 -18.11 -3.35 -17.59
C GLU A 195 -19.04 -2.28 -16.96
N TYR A 196 -18.80 -1.91 -15.70
CA TYR A 196 -19.60 -0.91 -15.01
C TYR A 196 -19.43 0.49 -15.63
N PRO A 197 -20.52 1.22 -15.97
CA PRO A 197 -20.43 2.52 -16.62
C PRO A 197 -19.82 3.58 -15.71
N LEU A 198 -18.73 4.19 -16.16
CA LEU A 198 -18.00 5.24 -15.46
C LEU A 198 -18.03 6.54 -16.27
N VAL A 199 -18.58 7.60 -15.67
CA VAL A 199 -18.57 8.95 -16.26
C VAL A 199 -17.28 9.67 -15.88
N LEU A 200 -16.44 9.94 -16.88
CA LEU A 200 -15.20 10.69 -16.72
C LEU A 200 -15.47 12.18 -16.49
N SER A 201 -14.48 12.91 -15.99
CA SER A 201 -14.53 14.37 -15.79
C SER A 201 -14.83 15.17 -17.06
N THR A 202 -14.57 14.57 -18.23
CA THR A 202 -14.89 15.11 -19.55
C THR A 202 -16.37 14.99 -19.91
N GLY A 203 -17.17 14.27 -19.12
CA GLY A 203 -18.56 13.92 -19.41
C GLY A 203 -18.74 12.67 -20.28
N VAL A 204 -17.64 12.04 -20.70
CA VAL A 204 -17.68 10.80 -21.50
C VAL A 204 -17.90 9.60 -20.58
N THR A 205 -18.88 8.75 -20.92
CA THR A 205 -19.04 7.45 -20.28
C THR A 205 -18.09 6.43 -20.90
N VAL A 206 -17.32 5.75 -20.06
CA VAL A 206 -16.48 4.62 -20.43
C VAL A 206 -16.90 3.39 -19.64
N HIS A 207 -16.55 2.21 -20.14
CA HIS A 207 -16.77 0.94 -19.47
C HIS A 207 -15.40 0.29 -19.26
N PRO A 208 -14.79 0.43 -18.07
CA PRO A 208 -13.63 -0.37 -17.70
C PRO A 208 -14.00 -1.84 -17.57
N ASP A 209 -13.06 -2.74 -17.85
CA ASP A 209 -13.31 -4.19 -17.79
C ASP A 209 -13.83 -4.60 -16.41
N PHE A 210 -13.19 -4.13 -15.34
CA PHE A 210 -13.64 -4.37 -13.98
C PHE A 210 -13.60 -3.10 -13.14
N THR A 211 -14.63 -2.94 -12.32
CA THR A 211 -14.59 -2.06 -11.14
C THR A 211 -14.55 -2.96 -9.92
N CYS A 212 -13.43 -2.98 -9.20
CA CYS A 212 -13.20 -3.83 -8.03
C CYS A 212 -13.39 -3.03 -6.74
N LEU A 213 -13.89 -3.68 -5.69
CA LEU A 213 -13.98 -3.11 -4.35
C LEU A 213 -12.97 -3.80 -3.44
N ASN A 214 -11.99 -3.06 -2.92
CA ASN A 214 -11.23 -3.53 -1.78
C ASN A 214 -12.13 -3.39 -0.54
N ILE A 215 -12.54 -4.51 0.05
CA ILE A 215 -13.50 -4.50 1.17
C ILE A 215 -12.89 -3.91 2.43
N ASN A 216 -11.59 -4.11 2.65
CA ASN A 216 -10.88 -3.61 3.83
C ASN A 216 -10.74 -2.09 3.75
N THR A 217 -10.39 -1.59 2.57
CA THR A 217 -10.16 -0.17 2.33
C THR A 217 -11.34 0.55 1.68
N ARG A 218 -12.50 -0.10 1.50
CA ARG A 218 -13.72 0.48 0.91
C ARG A 218 -13.47 1.29 -0.36
N GLN A 219 -12.36 1.01 -1.05
CA GLN A 219 -11.88 1.79 -2.17
C GLN A 219 -12.22 1.05 -3.45
N GLU A 220 -12.72 1.83 -4.39
CA GLU A 220 -12.97 1.36 -5.73
C GLU A 220 -11.69 1.47 -6.55
N PHE A 221 -11.34 0.36 -7.18
CA PHE A 221 -10.24 0.26 -8.12
C PHE A 221 -10.81 -0.01 -9.50
N ILE A 222 -10.43 0.83 -10.45
CA ILE A 222 -10.67 0.54 -11.86
C ILE A 222 -9.59 -0.44 -12.30
N TRP A 223 -9.96 -1.56 -12.91
CA TRP A 223 -9.02 -2.50 -13.52
C TRP A 223 -9.34 -2.64 -15.00
N GLU A 224 -8.40 -2.21 -15.84
CA GLU A 224 -8.48 -2.35 -17.29
C GLU A 224 -7.33 -3.23 -17.81
N HIS A 225 -7.67 -4.16 -18.69
CA HIS A 225 -6.75 -4.97 -19.45
C HIS A 225 -6.59 -4.43 -20.87
N PHE A 226 -5.39 -3.99 -21.21
CA PHE A 226 -5.08 -3.51 -22.54
C PHE A 226 -4.36 -4.59 -23.37
N GLY A 227 -5.09 -5.18 -24.31
CA GLY A 227 -4.57 -6.16 -25.27
C GLY A 227 -3.65 -5.55 -26.35
N ILE A 228 -3.03 -6.41 -27.17
CA ILE A 228 -2.41 -6.08 -28.47
C ILE A 228 -1.51 -4.81 -28.44
N MET A 229 -0.61 -4.69 -27.47
CA MET A 229 0.34 -3.57 -27.36
C MET A 229 1.40 -3.49 -28.49
N GLY A 230 1.33 -4.38 -29.48
CA GLY A 230 2.17 -4.33 -30.68
C GLY A 230 1.62 -3.42 -31.78
N ASP A 231 0.37 -2.97 -31.68
CA ASP A 231 -0.26 -2.09 -32.68
C ASP A 231 -0.12 -0.60 -32.30
N SER A 232 0.45 0.21 -33.20
CA SER A 232 0.79 1.60 -32.90
C SER A 232 -0.44 2.49 -32.70
N ASP A 233 -1.52 2.22 -33.45
CA ASP A 233 -2.75 3.02 -33.37
C ASP A 233 -3.51 2.69 -32.08
N TYR A 234 -3.56 1.41 -31.72
CA TYR A 234 -4.09 0.92 -30.45
C TYR A 234 -3.31 1.48 -29.25
N MET A 235 -1.98 1.50 -29.33
CA MET A 235 -1.14 2.08 -28.28
C MET A 235 -1.46 3.57 -28.05
N ASN A 236 -1.59 4.36 -29.13
CA ASN A 236 -1.97 5.77 -29.01
C ASN A 236 -3.35 5.97 -28.38
N LYS A 237 -4.33 5.13 -28.74
CA LYS A 237 -5.67 5.13 -28.12
C LYS A 237 -5.60 4.77 -26.63
N THR A 238 -4.80 3.76 -26.28
CA THR A 238 -4.58 3.34 -24.89
C THR A 238 -3.98 4.47 -24.06
N LEU A 239 -2.92 5.10 -24.54
CA LEU A 239 -2.30 6.24 -23.86
C LEU A 239 -3.28 7.39 -23.65
N LYS A 240 -4.13 7.67 -24.64
CA LYS A 240 -5.21 8.65 -24.48
C LYS A 240 -6.19 8.23 -23.38
N LYS A 241 -6.65 6.98 -23.38
CA LYS A 241 -7.59 6.45 -22.37
C LYS A 241 -7.01 6.53 -20.95
N ILE A 242 -5.75 6.15 -20.76
CA ILE A 242 -5.04 6.28 -19.47
C ILE A 242 -4.97 7.74 -19.00
N ASN A 243 -4.68 8.68 -19.92
CA ASN A 243 -4.65 10.11 -19.58
C ASN A 243 -6.04 10.66 -19.20
N ASP A 244 -7.10 10.19 -19.86
CA ASP A 244 -8.47 10.62 -19.58
C ASP A 244 -8.97 10.06 -18.23
N TYR A 245 -8.58 8.83 -17.87
CA TYR A 245 -8.74 8.29 -16.51
C TYR A 245 -8.01 9.16 -15.48
N ALA A 246 -6.74 9.49 -15.71
CA ALA A 246 -5.93 10.28 -14.78
C ALA A 246 -6.51 11.68 -14.53
N LYS A 247 -6.96 12.38 -15.59
CA LYS A 247 -7.66 13.68 -15.48
C LYS A 247 -8.94 13.59 -14.67
N SER A 248 -9.56 12.41 -14.62
CA SER A 248 -10.79 12.13 -13.88
C SER A 248 -10.52 11.61 -12.46
N GLY A 249 -9.25 11.57 -12.02
CA GLY A 249 -8.85 11.14 -10.69
C GLY A 249 -8.58 9.64 -10.54
N TYR A 250 -8.54 8.88 -11.64
CA TYR A 250 -8.15 7.47 -11.68
C TYR A 250 -6.68 7.37 -12.10
N VAL A 251 -5.80 7.31 -11.11
CA VAL A 251 -4.35 7.36 -11.30
C VAL A 251 -3.77 5.95 -11.24
N LEU A 252 -3.00 5.62 -12.27
CA LEU A 252 -2.34 4.32 -12.40
C LEU A 252 -1.47 4.03 -11.16
N GLY A 253 -1.65 2.85 -10.56
CA GLY A 253 -0.95 2.43 -9.34
C GLY A 253 -1.47 3.05 -8.04
N ARG A 254 -2.57 3.80 -8.09
CA ARG A 254 -3.24 4.34 -6.90
C ARG A 254 -4.66 3.80 -6.73
N ASN A 255 -5.50 4.00 -7.74
CA ASN A 255 -6.90 3.55 -7.79
C ASN A 255 -7.28 3.08 -9.21
N PHE A 256 -6.26 2.88 -10.05
CA PHE A 256 -6.37 2.35 -11.39
C PHE A 256 -5.28 1.29 -11.57
N ILE A 257 -5.70 0.07 -11.87
CA ILE A 257 -4.88 -1.10 -12.18
C ILE A 257 -4.93 -1.28 -13.69
N ALA A 258 -3.77 -1.40 -14.32
CA ALA A 258 -3.68 -1.71 -15.74
C ALA A 258 -2.85 -2.98 -15.94
N THR A 259 -3.38 -3.93 -16.72
CA THR A 259 -2.62 -5.06 -17.22
C THR A 259 -2.44 -4.91 -18.73
N PHE A 260 -1.33 -5.42 -19.25
CA PHE A 260 -0.94 -5.23 -20.64
C PHE A 260 -0.53 -6.57 -21.24
N GLU A 261 -0.90 -6.81 -22.49
CA GLU A 261 -0.39 -7.94 -23.26
C GLU A 261 -0.10 -7.57 -24.72
N SER A 262 0.67 -8.42 -25.38
CA SER A 262 0.91 -8.39 -26.81
C SER A 262 0.86 -9.80 -27.38
N SER A 263 0.86 -9.94 -28.70
CA SER A 263 0.90 -11.26 -29.35
C SER A 263 2.09 -12.13 -28.90
N SER A 264 3.21 -11.52 -28.51
CA SER A 264 4.41 -12.22 -28.02
C SER A 264 4.53 -12.31 -26.50
N ILE A 265 3.76 -11.51 -25.76
CA ILE A 265 3.83 -11.42 -24.29
C ILE A 265 2.39 -11.50 -23.76
N PRO A 266 1.86 -12.72 -23.52
CA PRO A 266 0.50 -12.90 -23.04
C PRO A 266 0.37 -12.51 -21.57
N LEU A 267 -0.86 -12.23 -21.12
CA LEU A 267 -1.14 -12.01 -19.70
C LEU A 267 -0.78 -13.25 -18.86
N ASN A 268 0.04 -13.04 -17.83
CA ASN A 268 0.39 -14.08 -16.87
C ASN A 268 -0.57 -14.04 -15.67
N SER A 269 -1.16 -15.20 -15.34
CA SER A 269 -2.03 -15.37 -14.18
C SER A 269 -1.38 -14.93 -12.85
N ASN A 270 -0.06 -15.15 -12.69
CA ASN A 270 0.67 -14.68 -11.51
C ASN A 270 0.71 -13.15 -11.41
N THR A 271 0.72 -12.42 -12.54
CA THR A 271 0.64 -10.95 -12.53
C THR A 271 -0.72 -10.49 -12.01
N VAL A 272 -1.80 -11.23 -12.31
CA VAL A 272 -3.13 -10.97 -11.77
C VAL A 272 -3.13 -11.17 -10.25
N ASP A 273 -2.56 -12.28 -9.75
CA ASP A 273 -2.44 -12.53 -8.31
C ASP A 273 -1.62 -11.44 -7.59
N ILE A 274 -0.52 -10.96 -8.19
CA ILE A 274 0.28 -9.86 -7.63
C ILE A 274 -0.57 -8.58 -7.50
N ASN A 275 -1.31 -8.21 -8.54
CA ASN A 275 -2.17 -7.04 -8.50
C ASN A 275 -3.31 -7.17 -7.47
N ILE A 276 -3.93 -8.36 -7.34
CA ILE A 276 -4.95 -8.59 -6.32
C ILE A 276 -4.36 -8.39 -4.92
N ASN A 277 -3.20 -8.99 -4.63
CA ASN A 277 -2.56 -8.87 -3.33
C ASN A 277 -2.12 -7.44 -3.00
N GLU A 278 -1.67 -6.67 -4.00
CA GLU A 278 -1.17 -5.31 -3.78
C GLU A 278 -2.30 -4.29 -3.58
N TYR A 279 -3.39 -4.41 -4.34
CA TYR A 279 -4.42 -3.36 -4.41
C TYR A 279 -5.73 -3.74 -3.74
N LEU A 280 -6.09 -5.03 -3.68
CA LEU A 280 -7.46 -5.46 -3.38
C LEU A 280 -7.59 -6.25 -2.07
N LEU A 281 -6.48 -6.56 -1.39
CA LEU A 281 -6.42 -7.21 -0.08
C LEU A 281 -5.77 -6.27 0.95
#